data_AF-A0A518DP62-F1
#
_entry.id   AF-A0A518DP62-F1
#
_cell.length_a   1.000
_cell.length_b   1.000
_cell.length_c   1.000
_cell.angle_alpha   90.00
_cell.angle_beta   90.00
_cell.angle_gamma   90.00
#
_symmetry.space_group_name_H-M   'P 1'
#
loop_
_entity.id
_entity.type
_entity.pdbx_description
1 polymer ?
#
loop_
_entity_poly.entity_id
_entity_poly.type
_entity_poly.pdbx_seq_one_letter_code
_entity_poly.pdbx_strand_id
1 'polypeptide(L)'
;MRILFVISGVLALVAFLIGFAGSWFAAGASWNERLTAGIMIGGFTFVAALLLGARDHFQRNAVLRKVRRNLLADAATSREEFVALRPFDDVALLLETRTAVAKFFDAPVEQIGRDVHLIRDLHVDQFEPMFTFLVVGSLVSARWSEEQRFGFSTDGLETLDDLTLAIRSALVGLKLKANTANDRPDSR
;
A
#
# COMPACT_ATOMS: atom_id res chain seq x y z
N MET A 1 -7.05 2.08 10.56
CA MET A 1 -8.47 1.84 10.17
C MET A 1 -9.34 3.09 10.20
N ARG A 2 -9.35 3.91 11.27
CA ARG A 2 -10.15 5.15 11.33
C ARG A 2 -9.90 6.12 10.17
N ILE A 3 -8.64 6.33 9.78
CA ILE A 3 -8.27 7.30 8.74
C ILE A 3 -8.82 6.93 7.35
N LEU A 4 -8.83 5.65 6.97
CA LEU A 4 -9.36 5.22 5.66
C LEU A 4 -10.88 5.38 5.56
N PHE A 5 -11.61 5.12 6.65
CA PHE A 5 -13.04 5.39 6.72
C PHE A 5 -13.35 6.89 6.65
N VAL A 6 -12.52 7.72 7.29
CA VAL A 6 -12.64 9.19 7.19
C VAL A 6 -12.42 9.66 5.76
N ILE A 7 -11.40 9.17 5.06
CA ILE A 7 -11.11 9.56 3.67
C ILE A 7 -12.23 9.12 2.72
N SER A 8 -12.74 7.88 2.84
CA SER A 8 -13.91 7.44 2.06
C SER A 8 -15.16 8.26 2.37
N GLY A 9 -15.38 8.60 3.65
CA GLY A 9 -16.49 9.48 4.04
C GLY A 9 -16.37 10.88 3.44
N VAL A 10 -15.16 11.45 3.41
CA VAL A 10 -14.88 12.75 2.79
C VAL A 10 -15.12 12.70 1.27
N LEU A 11 -14.66 11.66 0.58
CA LEU A 11 -14.90 11.49 -0.86
C LEU A 11 -16.39 11.33 -1.19
N ALA A 12 -17.11 10.55 -0.38
CA ALA A 12 -18.55 10.38 -0.53
C ALA A 12 -19.32 11.69 -0.28
N LEU A 13 -18.85 12.50 0.68
CA LEU A 13 -19.40 13.84 0.94
C LEU A 13 -19.14 14.80 -0.23
N VAL A 14 -17.97 14.74 -0.87
CA VAL A 14 -17.67 15.55 -2.07
C VAL A 14 -18.61 15.17 -3.22
N ALA A 15 -18.83 13.87 -3.46
CA ALA A 15 -19.78 13.40 -4.48
C ALA A 15 -21.22 13.85 -4.18
N PHE A 16 -21.63 13.82 -2.91
CA PHE A 16 -22.91 14.36 -2.44
C PHE A 16 -23.03 15.86 -2.77
N LEU A 17 -22.01 16.65 -2.44
CA LEU A 17 -21.99 18.10 -2.68
C LEU A 17 -22.03 18.44 -4.17
N ILE A 18 -21.37 17.66 -5.02
CA ILE A 18 -21.40 17.84 -6.48
C ILE A 18 -22.80 17.52 -7.03
N GLY A 19 -23.40 16.40 -6.62
CA GLY A 19 -24.76 16.03 -7.02
C GLY A 19 -25.82 17.04 -6.55
N PHE A 20 -25.64 17.57 -5.34
CA PHE A 20 -26.51 18.60 -4.76
C PHE A 20 -26.33 19.97 -5.44
N ALA A 21 -25.09 20.38 -5.73
CA ALA A 21 -24.82 21.62 -6.47
C ALA A 21 -25.37 21.55 -7.91
N GLY A 22 -25.29 20.37 -8.55
CA GLY A 22 -25.84 20.14 -9.88
C GLY A 22 -27.38 20.28 -9.94
N SER A 23 -28.11 19.83 -8.91
CA SER A 23 -29.57 19.95 -8.88
C SER A 23 -30.06 21.40 -8.81
N TRP A 24 -29.20 22.33 -8.38
CA TRP A 24 -29.53 23.75 -8.27
C TRP A 24 -29.74 24.42 -9.64
N PHE A 25 -29.09 23.91 -10.68
CA PHE A 25 -29.16 24.42 -12.04
C PHE A 25 -30.35 23.85 -12.85
N ALA A 26 -31.22 23.04 -12.25
CA ALA A 26 -32.41 22.51 -12.91
C ALA A 26 -33.42 23.64 -13.22
N ALA A 27 -33.41 24.15 -14.44
CA ALA A 27 -34.35 25.16 -14.91
C ALA A 27 -35.79 24.61 -14.90
N GLY A 28 -36.73 25.38 -14.35
CA GLY A 28 -38.15 25.03 -14.31
C GLY A 28 -38.63 24.26 -13.07
N ALA A 29 -37.73 23.77 -12.21
CA ALA A 29 -38.12 23.11 -10.96
C ALA A 29 -38.32 24.12 -9.82
N SER A 30 -39.31 23.88 -8.96
CA SER A 30 -39.52 24.61 -7.71
C SER A 30 -38.39 24.33 -6.71
N TRP A 31 -38.23 25.20 -5.71
CA TRP A 31 -37.17 25.06 -4.70
C TRP A 31 -37.20 23.72 -3.97
N ASN A 32 -38.39 23.27 -3.58
CA ASN A 32 -38.56 21.99 -2.88
C ASN A 32 -38.18 20.81 -3.76
N GLU A 33 -38.55 20.83 -5.05
CA GLU A 33 -38.19 19.76 -5.99
C GLU A 33 -36.69 19.67 -6.23
N ARG A 34 -35.99 20.82 -6.34
CA ARG A 34 -34.52 20.86 -6.45
C ARG A 34 -33.83 20.30 -5.22
N LEU A 35 -34.35 20.60 -4.03
CA LEU A 35 -33.82 20.12 -2.76
C LEU A 35 -34.02 18.60 -2.62
N THR A 36 -35.23 18.10 -2.90
CA THR A 36 -35.54 16.66 -2.86
C THR A 36 -34.73 15.88 -3.89
N ALA A 37 -34.60 16.39 -5.11
CA ALA A 37 -33.77 15.77 -6.15
C ALA A 37 -32.29 15.72 -5.75
N GLY A 38 -31.75 16.82 -5.20
CA GLY A 38 -30.37 16.89 -4.72
C GLY A 38 -30.10 15.91 -3.57
N ILE A 39 -31.00 15.83 -2.59
CA ILE A 39 -30.89 14.90 -1.46
C ILE A 39 -30.97 13.45 -1.93
N MET A 40 -31.89 13.12 -2.85
CA MET A 40 -31.99 11.76 -3.38
C MET A 40 -30.73 11.38 -4.17
N ILE A 41 -30.33 12.17 -5.16
CA ILE A 41 -29.18 11.87 -6.01
C ILE A 41 -27.89 11.82 -5.18
N GLY A 42 -27.66 12.83 -4.35
CA GLY A 42 -26.50 12.88 -3.46
C GLY A 42 -26.52 11.73 -2.45
N GLY A 43 -27.67 11.45 -1.83
CA GLY A 43 -27.84 10.40 -0.84
C GLY A 43 -27.59 9.00 -1.43
N PHE A 44 -28.16 8.69 -2.59
CA PHE A 44 -27.89 7.42 -3.29
C PHE A 44 -26.43 7.29 -3.70
N THR A 45 -25.80 8.37 -4.18
CA THR A 45 -24.38 8.37 -4.54
C THR A 45 -23.50 8.13 -3.31
N PHE A 46 -23.84 8.75 -2.18
CA PHE A 46 -23.15 8.55 -0.90
C PHE A 46 -23.27 7.11 -0.41
N VAL A 47 -24.48 6.54 -0.41
CA VAL A 47 -24.70 5.14 -0.02
C VAL A 47 -23.98 4.19 -0.96
N ALA A 48 -24.02 4.42 -2.27
CA ALA A 48 -23.29 3.62 -3.25
C ALA A 48 -21.78 3.66 -3.00
N ALA A 49 -21.21 4.85 -2.74
CA ALA A 49 -19.80 5.00 -2.42
C ALA A 49 -19.41 4.27 -1.12
N LEU A 50 -20.26 4.35 -0.08
CA LEU A 50 -20.05 3.60 1.16
C LEU A 50 -20.10 2.08 0.94
N LEU A 51 -21.05 1.59 0.15
CA LEU A 51 -21.18 0.16 -0.15
C LEU A 51 -20.00 -0.35 -0.98
N LEU A 52 -19.54 0.42 -1.97
CA LEU A 52 -18.34 0.11 -2.75
C LEU A 52 -17.10 0.08 -1.86
N GLY A 53 -16.89 1.11 -1.04
CA GLY A 53 -15.76 1.17 -0.11
C GLY A 53 -15.78 0.03 0.91
N ALA A 54 -16.97 -0.32 1.43
CA ALA A 54 -17.13 -1.46 2.32
C ALA A 54 -16.82 -2.78 1.60
N ARG A 55 -17.33 -2.98 0.38
CA ARG A 55 -17.04 -4.16 -0.44
C ARG A 55 -15.54 -4.34 -0.67
N ASP A 56 -14.86 -3.29 -1.11
CA ASP A 56 -13.42 -3.33 -1.37
C ASP A 56 -12.64 -3.66 -0.08
N HIS A 57 -13.06 -3.07 1.05
CA HIS A 57 -12.48 -3.36 2.34
C HIS A 57 -12.69 -4.83 2.76
N PHE A 58 -13.89 -5.37 2.60
CA PHE A 58 -14.19 -6.77 2.89
C PHE A 58 -13.37 -7.72 2.01
N GLN A 59 -13.26 -7.43 0.72
CA GLN A 59 -12.47 -8.24 -0.22
C GLN A 59 -10.99 -8.24 0.19
N ARG A 60 -10.39 -7.06 0.44
CA ARG A 60 -8.99 -6.96 0.89
C ARG A 60 -8.74 -7.68 2.22
N ASN A 61 -9.63 -7.53 3.19
CA ASN A 61 -9.51 -8.23 4.47
C ASN A 61 -9.64 -9.75 4.31
N ALA A 62 -10.51 -10.22 3.41
CA ALA A 62 -10.67 -11.64 3.14
C ALA A 62 -9.38 -12.23 2.54
N VAL A 63 -8.74 -11.51 1.60
CA VAL A 63 -7.46 -11.91 1.01
C VAL A 63 -6.37 -11.91 2.07
N LEU A 64 -6.25 -10.85 2.89
CA LEU A 64 -5.24 -10.76 3.94
C LEU A 64 -5.38 -11.89 4.98
N ARG A 65 -6.61 -12.23 5.39
CA ARG A 65 -6.88 -13.38 6.26
C ARG A 65 -6.52 -14.71 5.60
N LYS A 66 -6.79 -14.86 4.29
CA LYS A 66 -6.45 -16.06 3.53
C LYS A 66 -4.93 -16.24 3.46
N VAL A 67 -4.19 -15.19 3.08
CA VAL A 67 -2.72 -15.19 3.03
C VAL A 67 -2.16 -15.53 4.41
N ARG A 68 -2.61 -14.84 5.47
CA ARG A 68 -2.17 -15.12 6.84
C ARG A 68 -2.40 -16.58 7.24
N ARG A 69 -3.58 -17.13 6.95
CA ARG A 69 -3.90 -18.52 7.27
C ARG A 69 -2.99 -19.49 6.52
N ASN A 70 -2.70 -19.22 5.25
CA ASN A 70 -1.79 -20.04 4.46
C ASN A 70 -0.37 -20.00 5.03
N LEU A 71 0.15 -18.80 5.34
CA LEU A 71 1.45 -18.64 5.98
C LEU A 71 1.53 -19.35 7.34
N LEU A 72 0.46 -19.32 8.13
CA LEU A 72 0.42 -20.02 9.43
C LEU A 72 0.32 -21.55 9.29
N ALA A 73 -0.11 -22.07 8.13
CA ALA A 73 -0.18 -23.49 7.86
C ALA A 73 1.15 -24.06 7.34
N ASP A 74 2.01 -23.19 6.79
CA ASP A 74 3.33 -23.58 6.31
C ASP A 74 4.30 -23.88 7.46
N ALA A 75 5.38 -24.57 7.12
CA ALA A 75 6.43 -24.93 8.06
C ALA A 75 7.29 -23.71 8.42
N ALA A 76 7.47 -23.48 9.72
CA ALA A 76 8.33 -22.43 10.22
C ALA A 76 9.77 -22.66 9.76
N THR A 77 10.34 -21.69 9.05
CA THR A 77 11.73 -21.70 8.60
C THR A 77 12.59 -20.89 9.56
N SER A 78 13.59 -21.52 10.16
CA SER A 78 14.54 -20.85 11.07
C SER A 78 15.31 -19.73 10.36
N ARG A 79 15.97 -18.85 11.11
CA ARG A 79 16.79 -17.79 10.53
C ARG A 79 17.97 -18.37 9.75
N GLU A 80 18.63 -19.36 10.33
CA GLU A 80 19.81 -20.01 9.77
C GLU A 80 19.46 -20.74 8.48
N GLU A 81 18.37 -21.50 8.48
CA GLU A 81 17.85 -22.19 7.29
C GLU A 81 17.45 -21.20 6.19
N PHE A 82 16.78 -20.10 6.55
CA PHE A 82 16.39 -19.06 5.60
C PHE A 82 17.59 -18.41 4.91
N VAL A 83 18.67 -18.15 5.64
CA VAL A 83 19.90 -17.57 5.07
C VAL A 83 20.68 -18.62 4.27
N ALA A 84 20.68 -19.88 4.72
CA ALA A 84 21.40 -20.97 4.06
C ALA A 84 20.79 -21.40 2.72
N LEU A 85 19.48 -21.19 2.51
CA LEU A 85 18.78 -21.58 1.28
C LEU A 85 19.42 -21.03 0.00
N ARG A 86 19.79 -19.74 0.00
CA ARG A 86 20.45 -19.08 -1.15
C ARG A 86 21.42 -18.00 -0.68
N PRO A 87 22.62 -17.88 -1.29
CA PRO A 87 23.54 -16.79 -1.00
C PRO A 87 22.90 -15.44 -1.38
N PHE A 88 23.16 -14.42 -0.57
CA PHE A 88 22.68 -13.05 -0.81
C PHE A 88 23.67 -12.04 -0.22
N ASP A 89 24.00 -11.00 -0.97
CA ASP A 89 25.05 -10.05 -0.60
C ASP A 89 24.75 -9.28 0.70
N ASP A 90 23.51 -8.81 0.85
CA ASP A 90 23.07 -8.01 2.00
C ASP A 90 22.06 -8.81 2.85
N VAL A 91 22.58 -9.76 3.62
CA VAL A 91 21.78 -10.61 4.51
C VAL A 91 21.00 -9.78 5.53
N ALA A 92 21.54 -8.64 5.97
CA ALA A 92 20.87 -7.76 6.92
C ALA A 92 19.60 -7.16 6.31
N LEU A 93 19.70 -6.57 5.11
CA LEU A 93 18.54 -6.01 4.41
C LEU A 93 17.51 -7.09 4.05
N LEU A 94 17.97 -8.29 3.69
CA LEU A 94 17.09 -9.41 3.39
C LEU A 94 16.26 -9.82 4.62
N LEU A 95 16.88 -9.93 5.80
CA LEU A 95 16.18 -10.26 7.04
C LEU A 95 15.25 -9.14 7.52
N GLU A 96 15.64 -7.88 7.32
CA GLU A 96 14.76 -6.74 7.54
C GLU A 96 13.54 -6.77 6.61
N THR A 97 13.76 -7.10 5.33
CA THR A 97 12.67 -7.27 4.35
C THR A 97 11.72 -8.37 4.77
N ARG A 98 12.25 -9.54 5.15
CA ARG A 98 11.46 -10.66 5.70
C ARG A 98 10.60 -10.21 6.88
N THR A 99 11.18 -9.43 7.80
CA THR A 99 10.49 -8.91 8.98
C THR A 99 9.40 -7.90 8.62
N ALA A 100 9.66 -7.00 7.67
CA ALA A 100 8.69 -6.01 7.22
C ALA A 100 7.48 -6.66 6.54
N VAL A 101 7.72 -7.67 5.70
CA VAL A 101 6.67 -8.48 5.06
C VAL A 101 5.85 -9.23 6.12
N ALA A 102 6.51 -9.88 7.09
CA ALA A 102 5.82 -10.57 8.18
C ALA A 102 4.89 -9.64 8.97
N LYS A 103 5.36 -8.44 9.31
CA LYS A 103 4.56 -7.40 9.99
C LYS A 103 3.37 -6.95 9.15
N PHE A 104 3.53 -6.80 7.84
CA PHE A 104 2.44 -6.40 6.95
C PHE A 104 1.28 -7.42 6.97
N PHE A 105 1.59 -8.71 6.96
CA PHE A 105 0.59 -9.79 6.98
C PHE A 105 0.16 -10.22 8.40
N ASP A 106 0.69 -9.59 9.46
CA ASP A 106 0.47 -9.98 10.85
C ASP A 106 0.77 -11.48 11.10
N ALA A 107 1.90 -11.93 10.54
CA ALA A 107 2.39 -13.31 10.62
C ALA A 107 3.75 -13.36 11.34
N PRO A 108 4.10 -14.49 11.98
CA PRO A 108 5.44 -14.72 12.50
C PRO A 108 6.49 -14.65 11.39
N VAL A 109 7.68 -14.13 11.70
CA VAL A 109 8.76 -13.96 10.70
C VAL A 109 9.20 -15.31 10.15
N GLU A 110 9.18 -16.33 11.00
CA GLU A 110 9.53 -17.71 10.70
C GLU A 110 8.66 -18.30 9.59
N GLN A 111 7.43 -17.80 9.43
CA GLN A 111 6.49 -18.25 8.40
C GLN A 111 6.68 -17.60 7.04
N ILE A 112 7.54 -16.57 6.94
CA ILE A 112 7.92 -16.01 5.64
C ILE A 112 9.10 -16.82 5.11
N GLY A 113 8.80 -17.82 4.29
CA GLY A 113 9.81 -18.62 3.59
C GLY A 113 10.52 -17.84 2.48
N ARG A 114 11.68 -18.33 2.06
CA ARG A 114 12.49 -17.71 0.99
C ARG A 114 11.93 -17.94 -0.42
N ASP A 115 11.17 -19.03 -0.58
CA ASP A 115 10.53 -19.43 -1.84
C ASP A 115 9.08 -18.93 -1.97
N VAL A 116 8.63 -18.14 -0.99
CA VAL A 116 7.32 -17.50 -1.04
C VAL A 116 7.28 -16.52 -2.21
N HIS A 117 6.28 -16.71 -3.07
CA HIS A 117 6.08 -15.86 -4.23
C HIS A 117 5.20 -14.65 -3.89
N LEU A 118 5.69 -13.44 -4.17
CA LEU A 118 5.02 -12.17 -3.83
C LEU A 118 3.62 -12.03 -4.46
N ILE A 119 3.48 -12.35 -5.74
CA ILE A 119 2.19 -12.28 -6.44
C ILE A 119 1.33 -13.52 -6.18
N ARG A 120 1.87 -14.72 -6.40
CA ARG A 120 1.08 -15.96 -6.34
C ARG A 120 0.62 -16.31 -4.93
N ASP A 121 1.51 -16.18 -3.95
CA ASP A 121 1.29 -16.70 -2.60
C ASP A 121 0.87 -15.57 -1.64
N LEU A 122 1.47 -14.38 -1.78
CA LEU A 122 1.18 -13.21 -0.94
C LEU A 122 0.19 -12.21 -1.54
N HIS A 123 -0.14 -12.31 -2.83
CA HIS A 123 -1.06 -11.41 -3.53
C HIS A 123 -0.72 -9.92 -3.36
N VAL A 124 0.57 -9.57 -3.41
CA VAL A 124 1.07 -8.19 -3.21
C VAL A 124 0.41 -7.18 -4.15
N ASP A 125 0.10 -7.59 -5.38
CA ASP A 125 -0.61 -6.80 -6.41
C ASP A 125 -1.94 -6.24 -5.92
N GLN A 126 -2.67 -7.00 -5.09
CA GLN A 126 -3.97 -6.59 -4.55
C GLN A 126 -3.84 -5.61 -3.37
N PHE A 127 -2.62 -5.45 -2.87
CA PHE A 127 -2.29 -4.58 -1.75
C PHE A 127 -1.56 -3.31 -2.15
N GLU A 128 -1.27 -3.10 -3.43
CA GLU A 128 -0.72 -1.83 -3.89
C GLU A 128 -1.76 -0.69 -3.79
N PRO A 129 -1.33 0.55 -3.46
CA PRO A 129 0.04 0.99 -3.15
C PRO A 129 0.47 0.78 -1.68
N MET A 130 -0.40 0.18 -0.86
CA MET A 130 -0.22 0.08 0.59
C MET A 130 0.94 -0.82 0.98
N PHE A 131 1.16 -1.92 0.25
CA PHE A 131 2.32 -2.79 0.47
C PHE A 131 3.63 -2.03 0.26
N THR A 132 3.78 -1.34 -0.88
CA THR A 132 4.95 -0.49 -1.13
C THR A 132 5.15 0.54 -0.01
N PHE A 133 4.11 1.25 0.40
CA PHE A 133 4.24 2.28 1.44
C PHE A 133 4.67 1.72 2.80
N LEU A 134 4.08 0.61 3.24
CA LEU A 134 4.33 0.06 4.58
C LEU A 134 5.59 -0.80 4.64
N VAL A 135 5.89 -1.56 3.60
CA VAL A 135 7.06 -2.45 3.56
C VAL A 135 8.28 -1.70 3.06
N VAL A 136 8.23 -1.18 1.84
CA VAL A 136 9.38 -0.48 1.24
C VAL A 136 9.62 0.84 1.95
N GLY A 137 8.56 1.61 2.20
CA GLY A 137 8.67 2.89 2.91
C GLY A 137 9.29 2.74 4.30
N SER A 138 8.91 1.73 5.08
CA SER A 138 9.51 1.52 6.41
C SER A 138 11.01 1.17 6.35
N LEU A 139 11.43 0.39 5.36
CA LEU A 139 12.83 0.01 5.17
C LEU A 139 13.68 1.18 4.67
N VAL A 140 13.12 2.01 3.77
CA VAL A 140 13.79 3.21 3.28
C VAL A 140 13.92 4.24 4.40
N SER A 141 12.83 4.55 5.12
CA SER A 141 12.86 5.50 6.23
C SER A 141 13.78 5.08 7.37
N ALA A 142 13.98 3.77 7.60
CA ALA A 142 14.94 3.28 8.59
C ALA A 142 16.40 3.56 8.23
N ARG A 143 16.71 3.71 6.94
CA ARG A 143 18.09 3.86 6.43
C ARG A 143 18.35 5.23 5.78
N TRP A 144 17.31 6.04 5.60
CA TRP A 144 17.34 7.33 4.94
C TRP A 144 16.39 8.31 5.63
N SER A 145 16.92 9.38 6.22
CA SER A 145 16.16 10.34 7.03
C SER A 145 15.53 11.48 6.21
N GLU A 146 15.93 11.69 4.96
CA GLU A 146 15.34 12.75 4.14
C GLU A 146 14.03 12.27 3.51
N GLU A 147 13.01 13.13 3.56
CA GLU A 147 11.72 12.95 2.89
C GLU A 147 11.82 13.10 1.35
N GLN A 148 12.81 12.44 0.74
CA GLN A 148 12.89 12.37 -0.72
C GLN A 148 11.83 11.40 -1.25
N ARG A 149 10.99 11.92 -2.14
CA ARG A 149 10.04 11.11 -2.91
C ARG A 149 10.84 10.17 -3.82
N PHE A 150 10.71 8.88 -3.60
CA PHE A 150 11.23 7.85 -4.51
C PHE A 150 10.06 7.12 -5.18
N GLY A 151 10.22 6.81 -6.46
CA GLY A 151 9.31 5.90 -7.16
C GLY A 151 9.77 4.47 -6.93
N PHE A 152 8.83 3.59 -6.58
CA PHE A 152 9.07 2.17 -6.44
C PHE A 152 7.91 1.42 -7.09
N SER A 153 8.22 0.41 -7.90
CA SER A 153 7.22 -0.50 -8.47
C SER A 153 7.55 -1.92 -8.04
N THR A 154 6.52 -2.68 -7.70
CA THR A 154 6.57 -4.12 -7.44
C THR A 154 6.32 -4.95 -8.70
N ASP A 155 6.11 -4.31 -9.85
CA ASP A 155 5.87 -5.00 -11.11
C ASP A 155 7.06 -5.91 -11.48
N GLY A 156 6.77 -7.18 -11.74
CA GLY A 156 7.78 -8.18 -12.11
C GLY A 156 8.65 -8.69 -10.96
N LEU A 157 8.38 -8.29 -9.71
CA LEU A 157 9.04 -8.86 -8.54
C LEU A 157 8.31 -10.14 -8.10
N GLU A 158 8.99 -11.28 -8.16
CA GLU A 158 8.38 -12.58 -7.86
C GLU A 158 8.75 -13.08 -6.48
N THR A 159 9.98 -12.82 -6.02
CA THR A 159 10.52 -13.38 -4.77
C THR A 159 10.91 -12.32 -3.76
N LEU A 160 11.13 -12.74 -2.50
CA LEU A 160 11.72 -11.85 -1.48
C LEU A 160 13.10 -11.33 -1.90
N ASP A 161 13.89 -12.14 -2.58
CA ASP A 161 15.22 -11.76 -3.05
C ASP A 161 15.13 -10.60 -4.06
N ASP A 162 14.18 -10.67 -5.01
CA ASP A 162 13.93 -9.61 -6.00
C ASP A 162 13.50 -8.30 -5.32
N LEU A 163 12.59 -8.40 -4.34
CA LEU A 163 12.15 -7.26 -3.55
C LEU A 163 13.30 -6.60 -2.80
N THR A 164 14.13 -7.40 -2.11
CA THR A 164 15.29 -6.88 -1.40
C THR A 164 16.29 -6.23 -2.35
N LEU A 165 16.51 -6.80 -3.54
CA LEU A 165 17.39 -6.24 -4.58
C LEU A 165 16.87 -4.91 -5.13
N ALA A 166 15.55 -4.82 -5.36
CA ALA A 166 14.90 -3.59 -5.79
C ALA A 166 15.01 -2.49 -4.71
N ILE A 167 14.80 -2.83 -3.43
CA ILE A 167 14.94 -1.91 -2.31
C ILE A 167 16.39 -1.43 -2.18
N ARG A 168 17.37 -2.34 -2.28
CA ARG A 168 18.79 -2.00 -2.27
C ARG A 168 19.12 -1.01 -3.40
N SER A 169 18.60 -1.26 -4.59
CA SER A 169 18.80 -0.39 -5.76
C SER A 169 18.19 1.00 -5.56
N ALA A 170 17.00 1.07 -4.97
CA ALA A 170 16.36 2.34 -4.60
C ALA A 170 17.21 3.12 -3.58
N LEU A 171 17.72 2.45 -2.53
CA LEU A 171 18.60 3.07 -1.53
C LEU A 171 19.91 3.59 -2.12
N VAL A 172 20.53 2.84 -3.04
CA VAL A 172 21.75 3.28 -3.75
C VAL A 172 21.44 4.50 -4.64
N GLY A 173 20.32 4.47 -5.36
CA GLY A 173 19.88 5.60 -6.18
C GLY A 173 19.65 6.87 -5.36
N LEU A 174 19.09 6.75 -4.15
CA LEU A 174 18.91 7.87 -3.22
C LEU A 174 20.24 8.43 -2.73
N LYS A 175 21.19 7.55 -2.35
CA LYS A 175 22.55 7.96 -1.97
C LYS A 175 23.26 8.74 -3.07
N LEU A 176 23.17 8.28 -4.32
CA LEU A 176 23.80 8.95 -5.46
C LEU A 176 23.20 10.33 -5.71
N LYS A 177 21.86 10.46 -5.65
CA LYS A 177 21.18 11.75 -5.81
C LYS A 177 21.58 12.76 -4.73
N ALA A 178 21.67 12.32 -3.48
CA ALA A 178 22.07 13.18 -2.37
C ALA A 178 23.51 13.68 -2.52
N ASN A 179 24.44 12.81 -2.93
CA ASN A 179 25.83 13.22 -3.18
C ASN A 179 25.91 14.25 -4.32
N THR A 180 25.17 14.06 -5.42
CA THR A 180 25.12 15.05 -6.51
C THR A 180 24.44 16.37 -6.15
N ALA A 181 23.55 16.37 -5.16
CA ALA A 181 22.93 17.60 -4.66
C ALA A 181 23.89 18.40 -3.77
N ASN A 182 24.76 17.72 -3.02
CA ASN A 182 25.75 18.33 -2.13
C ASN A 182 26.98 18.90 -2.87
N ASP A 183 27.26 18.39 -4.08
CA ASP A 183 28.38 18.82 -4.94
C ASP A 183 28.04 19.99 -5.88
N ARG A 184 26.85 20.59 -5.80
CA ARG A 184 26.59 21.87 -6.50
C ARG A 184 27.19 23.00 -5.66
N PRO A 185 28.26 23.67 -6.12
CA PRO A 185 28.71 24.87 -5.45
C PRO A 185 27.58 25.89 -5.53
N ASP A 186 27.23 26.48 -4.39
CA ASP A 186 26.39 27.67 -4.32
C ASP A 186 27.02 28.76 -5.19
N SER A 187 26.65 28.80 -6.46
CA SER A 187 26.98 29.90 -7.36
C SER A 187 26.07 31.07 -6.99
N ARG A 188 26.48 31.80 -5.94
CA ARG A 188 26.11 33.19 -5.72
C ARG A 188 27.05 34.11 -6.48
#